data_AF-A0A8J2FI37-F1
#
_entry.id   AF-A0A8J2FI37-F1
#
_cell.length_a   1.000
_cell.length_b   1.000
_cell.length_c   1.000
_cell.angle_alpha   90.00
_cell.angle_beta   90.00
_cell.angle_gamma   90.00
#
_symmetry.space_group_name_H-M   'P 1'
#
loop_
_entity.id
_entity.type
_entity.pdbx_description
1 polymer ?
#
loop_
_entity_poly.entity_id
_entity_poly.type
_entity_poly.pdbx_seq_one_letter_code
_entity_poly.pdbx_strand_id
1 'polypeptide(L)'
;MGRSNGCEANRKRADAAKRAEKYAKDGKSQLDANAKCMTLQCQVCLQSFMSTQLKMAKMHHEQKHGNKKWEECFPGHPQPAA
;
A
#
# COMPACT_ATOMS: atom_id res chain seq x y z
N MET A 1 0.49 45.78 7.31
CA MET A 1 -0.82 45.11 7.20
C MET A 1 -0.97 44.09 8.33
N GLY A 2 -1.88 44.34 9.28
CA GLY A 2 -1.93 43.68 10.59
C GLY A 2 -2.38 42.21 10.57
N ARG A 3 -1.65 41.37 11.32
CA ARG A 3 -2.00 39.98 11.63
C ARG A 3 -3.05 39.97 12.75
N SER A 4 -4.27 40.40 12.45
CA SER A 4 -5.38 40.31 13.41
C SER A 4 -5.97 38.89 13.43
N ASN A 5 -6.49 38.46 14.58
CA ASN A 5 -7.08 37.13 14.77
C ASN A 5 -8.20 36.83 13.73
N GLY A 6 -8.95 37.85 13.32
CA GLY A 6 -9.96 37.73 12.25
C GLY A 6 -9.36 37.49 10.86
N CYS A 7 -8.21 38.11 10.55
CA CYS A 7 -7.49 37.88 9.29
C CYS A 7 -6.91 36.46 9.25
N GLU A 8 -6.37 35.98 10.38
CA GLU A 8 -5.85 34.62 10.50
C GLU A 8 -6.97 33.56 10.41
N ALA A 9 -8.11 33.79 11.06
CA ALA A 9 -9.27 32.92 10.99
C ALA A 9 -9.82 32.82 9.55
N ASN A 10 -9.89 33.94 8.82
CA ASN A 10 -10.30 33.94 7.42
C ASN A 10 -9.30 33.17 6.54
N ARG A 11 -7.99 33.40 6.73
CA ARG A 11 -6.95 32.65 6.01
C ARG A 11 -7.04 31.15 6.28
N LYS A 12 -7.27 30.74 7.53
CA LYS A 12 -7.41 29.34 7.92
C LYS A 12 -8.64 28.68 7.30
N ARG A 13 -9.78 29.39 7.20
CA ARG A 13 -10.97 28.89 6.49
C ARG A 13 -10.71 28.76 4.98
N ALA A 14 -10.05 29.75 4.38
CA ALA A 14 -9.71 29.72 2.96
C ALA A 14 -8.73 28.58 2.63
N ASP A 15 -7.74 28.33 3.50
CA ASP A 15 -6.79 27.23 3.33
C ASP A 15 -7.46 25.86 3.50
N ALA A 16 -8.36 25.72 4.48
CA ALA A 16 -9.16 24.52 4.68
C ALA A 16 -10.09 24.22 3.49
N ALA A 17 -10.72 25.24 2.91
CA ALA A 17 -11.54 25.09 1.71
C ALA A 17 -10.69 24.63 0.50
N LYS A 18 -9.54 25.26 0.27
CA LYS A 18 -8.59 24.83 -0.79
C LYS A 18 -8.08 23.42 -0.60
N ARG A 19 -7.81 23.03 0.65
CA ARG A 19 -7.40 21.67 1.01
C ARG A 19 -8.55 20.70 0.74
N ALA A 20 -9.77 21.03 1.16
CA ALA A 20 -10.94 20.22 0.85
C ALA A 20 -11.11 20.06 -0.67
N GLU A 21 -11.02 21.13 -1.47
CA GLU A 21 -11.12 21.05 -2.93
C GLU A 21 -10.01 20.20 -3.58
N LYS A 22 -8.77 20.29 -3.06
CA LYS A 22 -7.62 19.52 -3.56
C LYS A 22 -7.69 18.03 -3.22
N TYR A 23 -8.27 17.67 -2.08
CA TYR A 23 -8.34 16.28 -1.60
C TYR A 23 -9.74 15.65 -1.74
N ALA A 24 -10.78 16.40 -2.10
CA ALA A 24 -12.16 15.91 -2.21
C ALA A 24 -12.48 15.19 -3.53
N LYS A 25 -11.65 15.33 -4.57
CA LYS A 25 -11.97 14.77 -5.90
C LYS A 25 -11.24 13.48 -6.27
N ASP A 26 -10.10 13.16 -5.66
CA ASP A 26 -9.37 11.91 -5.98
C ASP A 26 -8.49 11.43 -4.82
N GLY A 27 -8.96 11.59 -3.59
CA GLY A 27 -8.32 10.99 -2.41
C GLY A 27 -8.53 9.47 -2.40
N LYS A 28 -8.01 8.76 -3.41
CA LYS A 28 -7.91 7.29 -3.37
C LYS A 28 -7.14 6.96 -2.11
N SER A 29 -7.84 6.42 -1.12
CA SER A 29 -7.25 6.01 0.14
C SER A 29 -6.04 5.15 -0.21
N GLN A 30 -4.86 5.53 0.31
CA GLN A 30 -3.66 4.72 0.13
C GLN A 30 -3.90 3.30 0.68
N LEU A 31 -4.81 3.15 1.65
CA LEU A 31 -5.24 1.86 2.17
C LEU A 31 -5.98 1.03 1.11
N ASP A 32 -6.85 1.63 0.30
CA ASP A 32 -7.55 0.96 -0.80
C ASP A 32 -6.59 0.59 -1.94
N ALA A 33 -5.65 1.48 -2.26
CA ALA A 33 -4.59 1.17 -3.23
C ALA A 33 -3.72 0.00 -2.74
N ASN A 34 -3.36 -0.01 -1.46
CA ASN A 34 -2.57 -1.07 -0.86
C ASN A 34 -3.33 -2.41 -0.81
N ALA A 35 -4.63 -2.40 -0.51
CA ALA A 35 -5.46 -3.60 -0.51
C ALA A 35 -5.54 -4.24 -1.91
N LYS A 36 -5.63 -3.42 -2.97
CA LYS A 36 -5.64 -3.90 -4.37
C LYS A 36 -4.30 -4.45 -4.83
N CYS A 37 -3.19 -4.03 -4.21
CA CYS A 37 -1.84 -4.47 -4.55
C CYS A 37 -1.44 -5.81 -3.91
N MET A 38 -2.32 -6.43 -3.12
CA MET A 38 -2.12 -7.78 -2.55
C MET A 38 -2.37 -8.89 -3.59
N THR A 39 -1.66 -8.86 -4.71
CA THR A 39 -1.88 -9.79 -5.83
C THR A 39 -1.06 -11.07 -5.72
N LEU A 40 -0.11 -11.17 -4.79
CA LEU A 40 0.78 -12.32 -4.66
C LEU A 40 0.26 -13.24 -3.54
N GLN A 41 -0.46 -14.30 -3.88
CA GLN A 41 -1.02 -15.22 -2.88
C GLN A 41 -0.29 -16.57 -2.90
N CYS A 42 0.09 -17.07 -1.73
CA CYS A 42 0.64 -18.42 -1.59
C CYS A 42 -0.50 -19.44 -1.72
N GLN A 43 -0.40 -20.37 -2.66
CA GLN A 43 -1.46 -21.37 -2.89
C GLN A 43 -1.50 -22.48 -1.82
N VAL A 44 -0.46 -22.60 -0.99
CA VAL A 44 -0.38 -23.63 0.05
C VAL A 44 -1.04 -23.18 1.36
N CYS A 45 -0.85 -21.92 1.76
CA CYS A 45 -1.35 -21.38 3.02
C CYS A 45 -2.28 -20.18 2.88
N LEU A 46 -2.58 -19.78 1.63
CA LEU A 46 -3.46 -18.66 1.27
C LEU A 46 -3.04 -17.30 1.84
N GLN A 47 -1.78 -17.15 2.28
CA GLN A 47 -1.24 -15.88 2.71
C GLN A 47 -1.04 -14.95 1.51
N SER A 48 -1.60 -13.75 1.62
CA SER A 48 -1.48 -12.69 0.62
C SER A 48 -0.28 -11.78 0.91
N PHE A 49 0.46 -11.45 -0.13
CA PHE A 49 1.62 -10.58 -0.13
C PHE A 49 1.43 -9.46 -1.15
N MET A 50 2.10 -8.34 -0.91
CA MET A 50 2.16 -7.26 -1.89
C MET A 50 2.96 -7.71 -3.11
N SER A 51 2.54 -7.31 -4.31
CA SER A 51 3.26 -7.62 -5.57
C SER A 51 4.73 -7.19 -5.56
N THR A 52 5.05 -6.11 -4.85
CA THR A 52 6.40 -5.55 -4.71
C THR A 52 7.26 -6.27 -3.67
N GLN A 53 6.68 -7.12 -2.81
CA GLN A 53 7.35 -7.77 -1.69
C GLN A 53 7.77 -9.21 -2.00
N LEU A 54 8.34 -9.45 -3.19
CA LEU A 54 8.83 -10.78 -3.60
C LEU A 54 9.85 -11.37 -2.61
N LYS A 55 10.72 -10.53 -2.02
CA LYS A 55 11.70 -10.97 -1.01
C LYS A 55 11.03 -11.56 0.24
N MET A 56 9.91 -10.98 0.68
CA MET A 56 9.15 -11.49 1.82
C MET A 56 8.46 -12.81 1.49
N ALA A 57 7.96 -12.96 0.26
CA ALA A 57 7.39 -14.22 -0.20
C ALA A 57 8.45 -15.35 -0.25
N LYS A 58 9.70 -15.04 -0.64
CA LYS A 58 10.83 -15.98 -0.59
C LYS A 58 11.15 -16.40 0.84
N MET A 59 11.30 -15.45 1.76
CA MET A 59 11.53 -15.74 3.17
C MET A 59 10.38 -16.58 3.77
N HIS A 60 9.14 -16.28 3.41
CA HIS A 60 7.97 -17.07 3.79
C HIS A 60 8.07 -18.51 3.29
N HIS A 61 8.42 -18.70 2.02
CA HIS A 61 8.59 -20.02 1.44
C HIS A 61 9.73 -20.79 2.14
N GLU A 62 10.90 -20.18 2.32
CA GLU A 62 12.06 -20.80 2.97
C GLU A 62 11.75 -21.23 4.42
N GLN A 63 10.99 -20.42 5.17
CA GLN A 63 10.68 -20.69 6.58
C GLN A 63 9.47 -21.61 6.81
N LYS A 64 8.47 -21.59 5.93
CA LYS A 64 7.19 -22.31 6.13
C LYS A 64 6.97 -23.46 5.15
N HIS A 65 7.59 -23.39 3.98
CA HIS A 65 7.36 -24.31 2.87
C HIS A 65 8.67 -24.81 2.23
N GLY A 66 9.79 -24.81 2.96
CA GLY A 66 11.10 -25.23 2.44
C GLY A 66 11.18 -26.67 1.93
N ASN A 67 10.19 -27.51 2.26
CA ASN A 67 10.06 -28.88 1.74
C ASN A 67 9.31 -28.95 0.39
N LYS A 68 8.69 -27.86 -0.06
CA LYS A 68 7.93 -27.76 -1.31
C LYS A 68 8.70 -26.92 -2.32
N LYS A 69 8.39 -27.04 -3.60
CA LYS A 69 9.00 -26.17 -4.62
C LYS A 69 8.37 -24.78 -4.58
N TRP A 70 9.17 -23.77 -4.93
CA TRP A 70 8.69 -22.38 -5.07
C TRP A 70 7.49 -22.29 -6.01
N GLU A 71 7.54 -23.04 -7.12
CA GLU A 71 6.49 -23.11 -8.14
C GLU A 71 5.14 -23.64 -7.61
N GLU A 72 5.17 -24.45 -6.55
CA GLU A 72 3.94 -24.95 -5.90
C GLU A 72 3.31 -23.89 -4.98
N CYS A 73 4.12 -22.99 -4.41
CA CYS A 73 3.62 -21.92 -3.55
C CYS A 73 3.17 -20.70 -4.36
N PHE A 74 3.94 -20.31 -5.37
CA PHE A 74 3.71 -19.12 -6.18
C PHE A 74 3.81 -19.46 -7.68
N PRO A 75 2.77 -20.08 -8.26
CA PRO A 75 2.79 -20.45 -9.68
C PRO A 75 2.85 -19.19 -10.55
N GLY A 76 3.81 -19.15 -11.49
CA GLY A 76 3.96 -18.05 -12.45
C GLY A 76 4.70 -16.81 -11.92
N HIS A 77 5.18 -16.81 -10.67
CA HIS A 77 6.03 -15.74 -10.15
C HIS A 77 7.50 -16.17 -10.13
N PRO A 78 8.42 -15.38 -10.72
CA PRO A 78 9.84 -15.72 -10.70
C PRO A 78 10.34 -15.72 -9.26
N GLN A 79 11.10 -16.76 -8.89
CA GLN A 79 11.80 -16.77 -7.62
C GLN A 79 12.75 -15.57 -7.59
N PRO A 80 12.65 -14.66 -6.59
CA PRO A 80 13.54 -13.52 -6.56
C PRO A 80 14.97 -14.03 -6.34
N ALA A 81 15.83 -13.75 -7.34
CA ALA A 81 17.27 -13.89 -7.20
C ALA A 81 17.73 -13.02 -6.01
N ALA A 82 18.75 -13.52 -5.30
CA ALA A 82 19.28 -12.91 -4.09
C ALA A 82 19.62 -11.42 -4.27
#